data_AF-A0A847FX37-F1
#
_entry.id   AF-A0A847FX37-F1
#
_cell.length_a   1.000
_cell.length_b   1.000
_cell.length_c   1.000
_cell.angle_alpha   90.00
_cell.angle_beta   90.00
_cell.angle_gamma   90.00
#
_symmetry.space_group_name_H-M   'P 1'
#
loop_
_entity.id
_entity.type
_entity.pdbx_description
1 polymer ?
#
loop_
_entity_poly.entity_id
_entity_poly.type
_entity_poly.pdbx_seq_one_letter_code
_entity_poly.pdbx_strand_id
1 'polypeptide(L)'
;MASRRTFFLGLVVGAAALLLLAAPALAQQPDSQTFEIRLQVAEDGSWSIPSFGGVDLGLTSSNIAALSNRFNLGIAVPSIDPQMIQTVQGQDIQTLAVVKEGAKTTILVNNEPLSAVTLGDEALAAVGSFVPELEDMLGSVSQANVTVALQFLGAGGEAPELDLTRTLEGALAEEPTNSINLGATVTPDGRVLSVGGLALDQLGLAPMQLDLSLLQQFGLNGLQANVDGAGISVLGNDAQWLRLDWNIDQIKSRAYTAVPTFTGMALTDDTKQLVDVATDWLGQTAIQVNAQVADQTQEGLPSINLGRPVMVELTDDNRVVVEGIPLNVDLSSSIGPYRDQIETVALRWDGARTRLYPVVNNEQLPYITLGQDLVSTIGNTFVGGDLMWDQLAGVLGNLGFSIGITSQGGPAPDLSLAEYDVTPGSRLAVAVPKVTVSRADGSLAVNGAPVPLGLVQNLFGVQVADTIRTQVQALAGVQTAEVVLGPDGLTAGVNGAEAHMAWDDQLRDNLVTLVMGVLLADREIDLTPFKESGVAAVFPALRNLPRTLEVGMVRTLLDVVNQIDLGVTVEVQDEPLPPAFLDTFAAQLLPSANAMASR
;
A
#
# COMPACT_ATOMS: atom_id res chain seq x y z
N MET A 1 -6.75 -34.30 -7.46
CA MET A 1 -6.92 -33.08 -6.63
C MET A 1 -7.92 -33.28 -5.49
N ALA A 2 -9.07 -33.92 -5.72
CA ALA A 2 -10.09 -34.22 -4.71
C ALA A 2 -9.73 -35.28 -3.66
N SER A 3 -8.51 -35.84 -3.63
CA SER A 3 -8.03 -36.75 -2.56
C SER A 3 -7.09 -36.05 -1.56
N ARG A 4 -6.59 -34.85 -1.90
CA ARG A 4 -5.51 -34.16 -1.18
C ARG A 4 -6.03 -33.07 -0.23
N ARG A 5 -7.13 -32.38 -0.56
CA ARG A 5 -7.90 -31.57 0.42
C ARG A 5 -8.53 -32.47 1.50
N THR A 6 -8.92 -33.68 1.09
CA THR A 6 -9.44 -34.78 1.92
C THR A 6 -8.41 -35.37 2.86
N PHE A 7 -7.11 -35.11 2.66
CA PHE A 7 -6.04 -35.55 3.55
C PHE A 7 -5.95 -34.68 4.79
N PHE A 8 -5.78 -33.36 4.63
CA PHE A 8 -5.77 -32.43 5.76
C PHE A 8 -7.15 -32.36 6.42
N LEU A 9 -8.24 -32.32 5.63
CA LEU A 9 -9.59 -32.48 6.19
C LEU A 9 -9.77 -33.86 6.84
N GLY A 10 -9.24 -34.94 6.28
CA GLY A 10 -9.42 -36.29 6.82
C GLY A 10 -8.63 -36.54 8.10
N LEU A 11 -7.49 -35.88 8.27
CA LEU A 11 -6.66 -35.94 9.47
C LEU A 11 -7.23 -35.03 10.57
N VAL A 12 -7.74 -33.85 10.20
CA VAL A 12 -8.47 -32.95 11.11
C VAL A 12 -9.83 -33.53 11.50
N VAL A 13 -10.58 -34.12 10.56
CA VAL A 13 -11.85 -34.82 10.82
C VAL A 13 -11.60 -36.13 11.55
N GLY A 14 -10.49 -36.82 11.30
CA GLY A 14 -10.09 -38.03 12.03
C GLY A 14 -9.68 -37.73 13.46
N ALA A 15 -8.92 -36.65 13.69
CA ALA A 15 -8.59 -36.12 15.02
C ALA A 15 -9.84 -35.57 15.72
N ALA A 16 -10.72 -34.85 15.01
CA ALA A 16 -12.00 -34.37 15.52
C ALA A 16 -12.97 -35.53 15.84
N ALA A 17 -12.97 -36.59 15.04
CA ALA A 17 -13.74 -37.81 15.30
C ALA A 17 -13.15 -38.59 16.49
N LEU A 18 -11.83 -38.65 16.64
CA LEU A 18 -11.16 -39.21 17.83
C LEU A 18 -11.44 -38.35 19.08
N LEU A 19 -11.49 -37.03 18.95
CA LEU A 19 -11.91 -36.08 20.00
C LEU A 19 -13.39 -36.27 20.37
N LEU A 20 -14.28 -36.47 19.38
CA LEU A 20 -15.69 -36.78 19.58
C LEU A 20 -15.91 -38.18 20.18
N LEU A 21 -15.05 -39.15 19.86
CA LEU A 21 -15.05 -40.50 20.46
C LEU A 21 -14.46 -40.49 21.87
N ALA A 22 -13.57 -39.54 22.19
CA ALA A 22 -13.06 -39.29 23.54
C ALA A 22 -14.04 -38.47 24.40
N ALA A 23 -14.99 -37.76 23.79
CA ALA A 23 -15.98 -36.91 24.49
C ALA A 23 -16.72 -37.60 25.65
N PRO A 24 -17.15 -38.88 25.56
CA PRO A 24 -17.78 -39.58 26.68
C PRO A 24 -16.82 -39.86 27.85
N ALA A 25 -15.52 -40.02 27.58
CA ALA A 25 -14.48 -40.21 28.61
C ALA A 25 -14.07 -38.87 29.25
N LEU A 26 -14.04 -37.79 28.44
CA LEU A 26 -13.75 -36.42 28.88
C LEU A 26 -14.87 -35.82 29.74
N ALA A 27 -16.12 -36.23 29.51
CA ALA A 27 -17.27 -35.81 30.31
C ALA A 27 -17.26 -36.36 31.76
N GLN A 28 -16.41 -37.34 32.09
CA GLN A 28 -16.42 -37.99 33.41
C GLN A 28 -15.39 -37.43 34.41
N GLN A 29 -14.37 -36.67 33.98
CA GLN A 29 -13.32 -36.16 34.87
C GLN A 29 -12.75 -34.80 34.39
N PRO A 30 -13.34 -33.67 34.79
CA PRO A 30 -12.86 -32.33 34.40
C PRO A 30 -11.55 -31.91 35.11
N ASP A 31 -11.18 -32.55 36.24
CA ASP A 31 -10.06 -32.13 37.10
C ASP A 31 -8.74 -32.93 36.89
N SER A 32 -8.64 -33.79 35.86
CA SER A 32 -7.47 -34.67 35.66
C SER A 32 -6.53 -34.25 34.53
N GLN A 33 -5.30 -34.79 34.59
CA GLN A 33 -4.23 -34.70 33.58
C GLN A 33 -4.75 -34.76 32.13
N THR A 34 -4.14 -33.97 31.24
CA THR A 34 -4.42 -33.93 29.79
C THR A 34 -4.62 -35.34 29.22
N PHE A 35 -5.77 -35.59 28.61
CA PHE A 35 -6.07 -36.88 28.01
C PHE A 35 -5.22 -37.06 26.75
N GLU A 36 -4.32 -38.03 26.77
CA GLU A 36 -3.32 -38.20 25.73
C GLU A 36 -3.59 -39.42 24.84
N ILE A 37 -3.50 -39.25 23.52
CA ILE A 37 -3.47 -40.31 22.53
C ILE A 37 -2.14 -40.22 21.78
N ARG A 38 -1.26 -41.22 21.92
CA ARG A 38 -0.05 -41.36 21.10
C ARG A 38 -0.26 -42.46 20.07
N LEU A 39 -0.11 -42.14 18.78
CA LEU A 39 -0.10 -43.08 17.68
C LEU A 39 1.31 -43.18 17.10
N GLN A 40 1.84 -44.39 16.98
CA GLN A 40 3.07 -44.67 16.25
C GLN A 40 2.73 -45.31 14.92
N VAL A 41 3.38 -44.86 13.85
CA VAL A 41 3.15 -45.32 12.47
C VAL A 41 4.47 -45.79 11.88
N ALA A 42 4.51 -47.04 11.42
CA ALA A 42 5.66 -47.63 10.76
C ALA A 42 5.62 -47.39 9.24
N GLU A 43 6.77 -47.50 8.56
CA GLU A 43 6.90 -47.27 7.11
C GLU A 43 5.99 -48.14 6.24
N ASP A 44 5.61 -49.33 6.74
CA ASP A 44 4.73 -50.27 6.04
C ASP A 44 3.22 -49.96 6.17
N GLY A 45 2.87 -48.87 6.87
CA GLY A 45 1.48 -48.48 7.12
C GLY A 45 0.84 -49.13 8.35
N SER A 46 1.59 -49.97 9.07
CA SER A 46 1.16 -50.50 10.36
C SER A 46 1.24 -49.44 11.45
N TRP A 47 0.42 -49.58 12.49
CA TRP A 47 0.32 -48.60 13.56
C TRP A 47 0.07 -49.23 14.92
N SER A 48 0.45 -48.52 15.97
CA SER A 48 0.20 -48.86 17.37
C SER A 48 -0.21 -47.63 18.18
N ILE A 49 -1.02 -47.82 19.22
CA ILE A 49 -1.39 -46.78 20.19
C ILE A 49 -0.77 -47.17 21.54
N PRO A 50 0.52 -46.82 21.78
CA PRO A 50 1.21 -47.13 23.03
C PRO A 50 0.71 -46.33 24.24
N SER A 51 -0.09 -45.28 24.03
CA SER A 51 -0.70 -44.52 25.12
C SER A 51 -2.09 -44.02 24.73
N PHE A 52 -3.10 -44.37 25.54
CA PHE A 52 -4.46 -43.87 25.51
C PHE A 52 -4.87 -43.48 26.93
N GLY A 53 -4.92 -42.18 27.23
CA GLY A 53 -5.10 -41.65 28.57
C GLY A 53 -3.97 -42.03 29.54
N GLY A 54 -2.74 -42.18 29.04
CA GLY A 54 -1.57 -42.60 29.85
C GLY A 54 -1.47 -44.11 30.07
N VAL A 55 -2.34 -44.91 29.45
CA VAL A 55 -2.34 -46.38 29.55
C VAL A 55 -2.01 -47.01 28.20
N ASP A 56 -1.07 -47.96 28.18
CA ASP A 56 -0.82 -48.81 27.01
C ASP A 56 -1.88 -49.93 26.97
N LEU A 57 -2.78 -49.84 26.00
CA LEU A 57 -3.84 -50.83 25.78
C LEU A 57 -3.40 -51.98 24.86
N GLY A 58 -2.15 -51.97 24.38
CA GLY A 58 -1.62 -52.95 23.42
C GLY A 58 -2.36 -52.91 22.08
N LEU A 59 -2.93 -51.76 21.73
CA LEU A 59 -3.70 -51.57 20.50
C LEU A 59 -2.75 -51.44 19.33
N THR A 60 -2.79 -52.42 18.43
CA THR A 60 -2.03 -52.42 17.18
C THR A 60 -2.95 -52.78 16.02
N SER A 61 -2.58 -52.35 14.81
CA SER A 61 -3.30 -52.74 13.59
C SER A 61 -3.42 -54.27 13.45
N SER A 62 -2.39 -55.02 13.85
CA SER A 62 -2.38 -56.48 13.84
C SER A 62 -3.31 -57.10 14.89
N ASN A 63 -3.35 -56.55 16.12
CA ASN A 63 -4.23 -57.04 17.18
C ASN A 63 -5.70 -56.77 16.86
N ILE A 64 -6.03 -55.61 16.29
CA ILE A 64 -7.40 -55.29 15.87
C ILE A 64 -7.80 -56.15 14.68
N ALA A 65 -6.91 -56.40 13.72
CA ALA A 65 -7.19 -57.31 12.60
C ALA A 65 -7.47 -58.73 13.13
N ALA A 66 -6.66 -59.21 14.08
CA ALA A 66 -6.84 -60.50 14.71
C ALA A 66 -8.16 -60.60 15.49
N LEU A 67 -8.56 -59.55 16.23
CA LEU A 67 -9.83 -59.48 16.94
C LEU A 67 -11.02 -59.44 15.98
N SER A 68 -10.97 -58.58 14.95
CA SER A 68 -12.00 -58.47 13.91
C SER A 68 -12.23 -59.82 13.22
N ASN A 69 -11.15 -60.52 12.86
CA ASN A 69 -11.21 -61.85 12.25
C ASN A 69 -11.71 -62.93 13.23
N ARG A 70 -11.23 -62.91 14.49
CA ARG A 70 -11.60 -63.92 15.51
C ARG A 70 -13.07 -63.83 15.90
N PHE A 71 -13.61 -62.62 15.96
CA PHE A 71 -15.00 -62.36 16.36
C PHE A 71 -15.93 -62.07 15.17
N ASN A 72 -15.42 -62.17 13.94
CA ASN A 72 -16.15 -61.89 12.70
C ASN A 72 -16.89 -60.52 12.72
N LEU A 73 -16.22 -59.50 13.25
CA LEU A 73 -16.81 -58.17 13.49
C LEU A 73 -16.97 -57.36 12.20
N GLY A 74 -16.34 -57.78 11.10
CA GLY A 74 -16.38 -57.06 9.82
C GLY A 74 -15.73 -55.67 9.87
N ILE A 75 -14.93 -55.40 10.90
CA ILE A 75 -14.25 -54.11 11.07
C ILE A 75 -13.05 -54.09 10.13
N ALA A 76 -13.08 -53.20 9.15
CA ALA A 76 -11.92 -52.89 8.31
C ALA A 76 -10.88 -52.17 9.18
N VAL A 77 -9.70 -52.78 9.33
CA VAL A 77 -8.59 -52.12 10.02
C VAL A 77 -8.07 -51.02 9.11
N PRO A 78 -8.08 -49.76 9.55
CA PRO A 78 -7.51 -48.68 8.74
C PRO A 78 -6.01 -48.93 8.57
N SER A 79 -5.55 -49.03 7.32
CA SER A 79 -4.13 -49.01 6.96
C SER A 79 -3.76 -47.60 6.51
N ILE A 80 -2.62 -47.10 6.96
CA ILE A 80 -2.09 -45.82 6.48
C ILE A 80 -1.29 -46.09 5.21
N ASP A 81 -1.50 -45.28 4.17
CA ASP A 81 -0.82 -45.46 2.88
C ASP A 81 0.71 -45.25 3.04
N PRO A 82 1.56 -46.24 2.71
CA PRO A 82 3.01 -46.09 2.76
C PRO A 82 3.54 -44.92 1.93
N GLN A 83 2.89 -44.58 0.81
CA GLN A 83 3.30 -43.41 0.01
C GLN A 83 3.06 -42.09 0.77
N MET A 84 2.00 -42.04 1.57
CA MET A 84 1.72 -40.91 2.46
C MET A 84 2.80 -40.78 3.54
N ILE A 85 3.21 -41.90 4.15
CA ILE A 85 4.25 -41.90 5.18
C ILE A 85 5.59 -41.46 4.60
N GLN A 86 5.97 -41.98 3.44
CA GLN A 86 7.18 -41.55 2.72
C GLN A 86 7.14 -40.06 2.35
N THR A 87 5.98 -39.53 1.98
CA THR A 87 5.81 -38.09 1.68
C THR A 87 6.02 -37.23 2.93
N VAL A 88 5.49 -37.66 4.08
CA VAL A 88 5.62 -36.93 5.35
C VAL A 88 7.05 -36.99 5.88
N GLN A 89 7.66 -38.18 5.89
CA GLN A 89 9.05 -38.37 6.31
C GLN A 89 10.03 -37.67 5.36
N GLY A 90 9.72 -37.60 4.06
CA GLY A 90 10.50 -36.84 3.07
C GLY A 90 10.46 -35.32 3.26
N GLN A 91 9.59 -34.81 4.14
CA GLN A 91 9.55 -33.41 4.59
C GLN A 91 10.22 -33.22 5.96
N ASP A 92 11.01 -34.19 6.40
CA ASP A 92 11.65 -34.25 7.72
C ASP A 92 10.66 -34.19 8.89
N ILE A 93 9.40 -34.60 8.69
CA ILE A 93 8.39 -34.68 9.74
C ILE A 93 8.50 -36.03 10.44
N GLN A 94 8.94 -35.99 11.70
CA GLN A 94 9.08 -37.15 12.59
C GLN A 94 7.93 -37.22 13.61
N THR A 95 7.47 -36.07 14.09
CA THR A 95 6.33 -35.97 15.00
C THR A 95 5.33 -34.91 14.55
N LEU A 96 4.04 -35.18 14.76
CA LEU A 96 2.95 -34.23 14.59
C LEU A 96 2.03 -34.34 15.81
N ALA A 97 1.74 -33.25 16.49
CA ALA A 97 0.81 -33.26 17.61
C ALA A 97 -0.19 -32.11 17.54
N VAL A 98 -1.39 -32.38 18.05
CA VAL A 98 -2.42 -31.39 18.34
C VAL A 98 -2.62 -31.40 19.84
N VAL A 99 -2.24 -30.30 20.50
CA VAL A 99 -2.30 -30.11 21.95
C VAL A 99 -3.40 -29.10 22.24
N LYS A 100 -4.50 -29.56 22.83
CA LYS A 100 -5.60 -28.70 23.28
C LYS A 100 -5.50 -28.48 24.78
N GLU A 101 -5.42 -27.22 25.17
CA GLU A 101 -5.36 -26.75 26.55
C GLU A 101 -6.45 -25.69 26.76
N GLY A 102 -7.55 -26.07 27.42
CA GLY A 102 -8.75 -25.23 27.48
C GLY A 102 -9.18 -24.75 26.09
N ALA A 103 -9.45 -23.46 25.91
CA ALA A 103 -9.91 -22.90 24.63
C ALA A 103 -8.83 -22.82 23.52
N LYS A 104 -7.58 -23.18 23.83
CA LYS A 104 -6.43 -23.07 22.91
C LYS A 104 -6.05 -24.44 22.36
N THR A 105 -5.85 -24.51 21.04
CA THR A 105 -5.38 -25.71 20.33
C THR A 105 -4.11 -25.39 19.57
N THR A 106 -2.98 -25.96 19.98
CA THR A 106 -1.67 -25.78 19.38
C THR A 106 -1.33 -26.96 18.46
N ILE A 107 -0.79 -26.69 17.28
CA ILE A 107 -0.24 -27.68 16.36
C ILE A 107 1.28 -27.69 16.52
N LEU A 108 1.84 -28.84 16.87
CA LEU A 108 3.28 -29.08 16.95
C LEU A 108 3.74 -29.95 15.78
N VAL A 109 4.87 -29.58 15.17
CA VAL A 109 5.56 -30.42 14.19
C VAL A 109 7.00 -30.55 14.64
N ASN A 110 7.49 -31.78 14.80
CA ASN A 110 8.82 -32.06 15.37
C ASN A 110 9.04 -31.38 16.73
N ASN A 111 8.02 -31.38 17.58
CA ASN A 111 7.99 -30.69 18.88
C ASN A 111 8.11 -29.16 18.82
N GLU A 112 8.02 -28.56 17.64
CA GLU A 112 8.02 -27.10 17.49
C GLU A 112 6.59 -26.60 17.20
N PRO A 113 6.11 -25.58 17.92
CA PRO A 113 4.80 -25.02 17.68
C PRO A 113 4.75 -24.27 16.34
N LEU A 114 3.84 -24.70 15.48
CA LEU A 114 3.61 -24.14 14.15
C LEU A 114 2.53 -23.05 14.18
N SER A 115 1.41 -23.36 14.83
CA SER A 115 0.27 -22.46 14.97
C SER A 115 -0.55 -22.81 16.20
N ALA A 116 -1.34 -21.86 16.69
CA ALA A 116 -2.33 -22.10 17.72
C ALA A 116 -3.65 -21.40 17.38
N VAL A 117 -4.76 -22.07 17.66
CA VAL A 117 -6.11 -21.50 17.51
C VAL A 117 -6.71 -21.37 18.90
N THR A 118 -7.15 -20.17 19.25
CA THR A 118 -7.89 -19.88 20.48
C THR A 118 -9.30 -19.43 20.11
N LEU A 119 -10.30 -20.11 20.66
CA LEU A 119 -11.71 -19.70 20.54
C LEU A 119 -12.06 -18.78 21.72
N GLY A 120 -12.81 -17.72 21.45
CA GLY A 120 -13.33 -16.83 22.49
C GLY A 120 -14.54 -17.40 23.21
N ASP A 121 -14.75 -16.96 24.45
CA ASP A 121 -15.88 -17.39 25.27
C ASP A 121 -17.21 -16.98 24.63
N GLU A 122 -17.28 -15.81 23.99
CA GLU A 122 -18.46 -15.33 23.28
C GLU A 122 -18.80 -16.21 22.07
N ALA A 123 -17.80 -16.67 21.33
CA ALA A 123 -18.00 -17.59 20.21
C ALA A 123 -18.53 -18.95 20.70
N LEU A 124 -17.97 -19.48 21.80
CA LEU A 124 -18.41 -20.73 22.41
C LEU A 124 -19.85 -20.61 22.94
N ALA A 125 -20.18 -19.51 23.61
CA ALA A 125 -21.52 -19.24 24.12
C ALA A 125 -22.55 -19.09 22.98
N ALA A 126 -22.17 -18.43 21.88
CA ALA A 126 -23.03 -18.27 20.72
C ALA A 126 -23.34 -19.62 20.03
N VAL A 127 -22.35 -20.51 19.92
CA VAL A 127 -22.56 -21.87 19.38
C VAL A 127 -23.40 -22.72 20.34
N GLY A 128 -23.16 -22.66 21.65
CA GLY A 128 -23.98 -23.35 22.66
C GLY A 128 -25.44 -22.92 22.65
N SER A 129 -25.70 -21.62 22.46
CA SER A 129 -27.05 -21.08 22.31
C SER A 129 -27.74 -21.52 21.01
N PHE A 130 -26.96 -21.77 19.95
CA PHE A 130 -27.46 -22.20 18.65
C PHE A 130 -27.85 -23.68 18.61
N VAL A 131 -27.07 -24.54 19.28
CA VAL A 131 -27.40 -25.97 19.45
C VAL A 131 -27.41 -26.28 20.94
N PRO A 132 -28.56 -26.07 21.64
CA PRO A 132 -28.66 -26.28 23.08
C PRO A 132 -28.27 -27.70 23.52
N GLU A 133 -28.49 -28.70 22.65
CA GLU A 133 -28.10 -30.09 22.91
C GLU A 133 -26.58 -30.27 22.99
N LEU A 134 -25.79 -29.33 22.46
CA LEU A 134 -24.35 -29.33 22.54
C LEU A 134 -23.83 -28.42 23.66
N GLU A 135 -24.65 -27.66 24.38
CA GLU A 135 -24.18 -26.68 25.38
C GLU A 135 -23.33 -27.35 26.48
N ASP A 136 -23.83 -28.41 27.10
CA ASP A 136 -23.10 -29.20 28.11
C ASP A 136 -21.86 -29.89 27.53
N MET A 137 -21.94 -30.34 26.26
CA MET A 137 -20.83 -30.98 25.57
C MET A 137 -19.76 -29.97 25.16
N LEU A 138 -20.13 -28.77 24.73
CA LEU A 138 -19.24 -27.68 24.33
C LEU A 138 -18.58 -27.07 25.56
N GLY A 139 -19.29 -26.92 26.67
CA GLY A 139 -18.71 -26.52 27.95
C GLY A 139 -17.65 -27.52 28.42
N SER A 140 -17.95 -28.82 28.39
CA SER A 140 -16.98 -29.87 28.78
C SER A 140 -15.82 -30.02 27.79
N VAL A 141 -16.08 -30.02 26.48
CA VAL A 141 -15.04 -30.16 25.44
C VAL A 141 -14.18 -28.89 25.33
N SER A 142 -14.74 -27.70 25.53
CA SER A 142 -13.95 -26.45 25.51
C SER A 142 -12.96 -26.39 26.67
N GLN A 143 -13.32 -26.89 27.86
CA GLN A 143 -12.41 -26.95 29.01
C GLN A 143 -11.52 -28.19 29.04
N ALA A 144 -11.84 -29.23 28.27
CA ALA A 144 -11.05 -30.45 28.23
C ALA A 144 -9.64 -30.22 27.67
N ASN A 145 -8.64 -30.76 28.36
CA ASN A 145 -7.28 -30.83 27.87
C ASN A 145 -7.08 -32.16 27.14
N VAL A 146 -6.80 -32.10 25.84
CA VAL A 146 -6.62 -33.30 25.00
C VAL A 146 -5.41 -33.14 24.12
N THR A 147 -4.57 -34.17 24.07
CA THR A 147 -3.43 -34.22 23.16
C THR A 147 -3.53 -35.44 22.26
N VAL A 148 -3.39 -35.21 20.96
CA VAL A 148 -3.26 -36.28 19.96
C VAL A 148 -1.90 -36.12 19.30
N ALA A 149 -1.05 -37.14 19.38
CA ALA A 149 0.28 -37.13 18.82
C ALA A 149 0.51 -38.31 17.88
N LEU A 150 1.24 -38.05 16.81
CA LEU A 150 1.64 -38.98 15.76
C LEU A 150 3.17 -39.01 15.73
N GLN A 151 3.74 -40.21 15.82
CA GLN A 151 5.17 -40.47 15.70
C GLN A 151 5.42 -41.38 14.50
N PHE A 152 6.21 -40.91 13.54
CA PHE A 152 6.64 -41.73 12.40
C PHE A 152 7.93 -42.45 12.76
N LEU A 153 7.88 -43.79 12.81
CA LEU A 153 9.02 -44.61 13.21
C LEU A 153 10.13 -44.51 12.16
N GLY A 154 11.38 -44.39 12.61
CA GLY A 154 12.54 -44.43 11.71
C GLY A 154 12.82 -45.85 11.19
N ALA A 155 13.79 -45.98 10.26
CA ALA A 155 14.15 -47.26 9.63
C ALA A 155 14.56 -48.39 10.61
N GLY A 156 14.91 -48.05 11.86
CA GLY A 156 15.19 -49.01 12.94
C GLY A 156 13.99 -49.39 13.81
N GLY A 157 12.79 -48.84 13.55
CA GLY A 157 11.61 -48.98 14.40
C GLY A 157 11.63 -48.12 15.67
N GLU A 158 12.63 -47.24 15.81
CA GLU A 158 12.74 -46.33 16.96
C GLU A 158 11.74 -45.18 16.84
N ALA A 159 11.06 -44.89 17.95
CA ALA A 159 10.12 -43.78 18.05
C ALA A 159 10.88 -42.46 18.30
N PRO A 160 10.65 -41.41 17.49
CA PRO A 160 11.27 -40.10 17.70
C PRO A 160 10.81 -39.46 19.01
N GLU A 161 11.63 -38.58 19.59
CA GLU A 161 11.29 -37.85 20.81
C GLU A 161 10.01 -37.01 20.62
N LEU A 162 9.12 -37.03 21.61
CA LEU A 162 7.88 -36.28 21.61
C LEU A 162 7.79 -35.41 22.87
N ASP A 163 7.82 -34.10 22.68
CA ASP A 163 7.66 -33.08 23.73
C ASP A 163 6.36 -32.32 23.49
N LEU A 164 5.35 -32.65 24.29
CA LEU A 164 3.99 -32.08 24.23
C LEU A 164 3.81 -30.87 25.14
N THR A 165 4.85 -30.49 25.90
CA THR A 165 4.79 -29.33 26.81
C THR A 165 5.00 -28.01 26.08
N ARG A 166 5.35 -28.07 24.80
CA ARG A 166 5.59 -26.90 23.96
C ARG A 166 4.26 -26.27 23.56
N THR A 167 4.19 -24.96 23.72
CA THR A 167 3.03 -24.15 23.34
C THR A 167 3.51 -22.97 22.51
N LEU A 168 2.67 -22.51 21.57
CA LEU A 168 2.91 -21.22 20.94
C LEU A 168 2.43 -20.13 21.89
N GLU A 169 3.32 -19.48 22.64
CA GLU A 169 2.93 -18.24 23.33
C GLU A 169 2.61 -17.19 22.25
N GLY A 170 1.43 -16.57 22.34
CA GLY A 170 1.07 -15.50 21.42
C GLY A 170 2.11 -14.40 21.61
N ALA A 171 2.98 -14.20 20.62
CA ALA A 171 3.97 -13.15 20.69
C ALA A 171 3.22 -11.82 20.88
N LEU A 172 3.64 -11.01 21.85
CA LEU A 172 3.38 -9.59 21.77
C LEU A 172 4.13 -9.15 20.52
N ALA A 173 3.40 -8.95 19.42
CA ALA A 173 3.99 -8.34 18.23
C ALA A 173 4.67 -7.05 18.70
N GLU A 174 5.93 -6.84 18.30
CA GLU A 174 6.53 -5.51 18.41
C GLU A 174 5.55 -4.51 17.79
N GLU A 175 5.50 -3.29 18.34
CA GLU A 175 4.54 -2.30 17.86
C GLU A 175 4.71 -2.15 16.33
N PRO A 176 3.67 -2.47 15.55
CA PRO A 176 3.80 -2.60 14.11
C PRO A 176 4.19 -1.25 13.53
N THR A 177 5.24 -1.25 12.71
CA THR A 177 5.74 -0.03 12.06
C THR A 177 4.84 0.42 10.93
N ASN A 178 4.07 -0.50 10.34
CA ASN A 178 3.12 -0.21 9.27
C ASN A 178 1.68 -0.48 9.73
N SER A 179 0.73 0.31 9.24
CA SER A 179 -0.69 0.15 9.49
C SER A 179 -1.49 0.23 8.20
N ILE A 180 -2.40 -0.72 7.98
CA ILE A 180 -3.37 -0.72 6.88
C ILE A 180 -4.75 -0.85 7.49
N ASN A 181 -5.60 0.17 7.34
CA ASN A 181 -6.99 0.12 7.83
C ASN A 181 -7.95 0.16 6.66
N LEU A 182 -8.85 -0.82 6.63
CA LEU A 182 -9.88 -0.99 5.62
C LEU A 182 -11.23 -1.17 6.32
N GLY A 183 -12.25 -0.52 5.78
CA GLY A 183 -13.62 -0.69 6.25
C GLY A 183 -14.53 -1.24 5.15
N ALA A 184 -15.65 -1.84 5.52
CA ALA A 184 -16.72 -2.17 4.61
C ALA A 184 -18.07 -2.07 5.35
N THR A 185 -19.09 -1.55 4.66
CA THR A 185 -20.47 -1.58 5.16
C THR A 185 -21.34 -2.47 4.28
N VAL A 186 -22.12 -3.32 4.91
CA VAL A 186 -23.11 -4.20 4.30
C VAL A 186 -24.47 -3.89 4.91
N THR A 187 -25.54 -3.84 4.12
CA THR A 187 -26.89 -3.69 4.66
C THR A 187 -27.34 -4.92 5.45
N PRO A 188 -28.36 -4.80 6.32
CA PRO A 188 -28.94 -5.94 7.00
C PRO A 188 -29.44 -7.05 6.07
N ASP A 189 -29.90 -6.72 4.85
CA ASP A 189 -30.31 -7.71 3.85
C ASP A 189 -29.13 -8.35 3.11
N GLY A 190 -27.88 -7.91 3.32
CA GLY A 190 -26.65 -8.51 2.79
C GLY A 190 -26.05 -7.81 1.57
N ARG A 191 -26.60 -6.67 1.14
CA ARG A 191 -26.06 -5.90 0.02
C ARG A 191 -24.85 -5.10 0.48
N VAL A 192 -23.71 -5.23 -0.20
CA VAL A 192 -22.52 -4.42 0.12
C VAL A 192 -22.78 -2.98 -0.33
N LEU A 193 -22.77 -2.04 0.62
CA LEU A 193 -22.96 -0.61 0.35
C LEU A 193 -21.66 0.05 -0.09
N SER A 194 -20.59 -0.21 0.66
CA SER A 194 -19.29 0.43 0.45
C SER A 194 -18.12 -0.44 0.91
N VAL A 195 -16.97 -0.21 0.30
CA VAL A 195 -15.66 -0.75 0.69
C VAL A 195 -14.69 0.42 0.72
N GLY A 196 -14.05 0.64 1.87
CA GLY A 196 -13.22 1.80 2.11
C GLY A 196 -14.02 3.10 2.01
N GLY A 197 -15.29 3.11 2.40
CA GLY A 197 -16.13 4.32 2.35
C GLY A 197 -16.55 4.73 0.94
N LEU A 198 -16.17 3.95 -0.07
CA LEU A 198 -16.53 4.14 -1.47
C LEU A 198 -17.58 3.13 -1.89
N ALA A 199 -18.58 3.58 -2.64
CA ALA A 199 -19.62 2.68 -3.15
C ALA A 199 -19.03 1.70 -4.19
N LEU A 200 -19.74 0.61 -4.48
CA LEU A 200 -19.22 -0.41 -5.39
C LEU A 200 -19.14 0.08 -6.84
N ASP A 201 -20.14 0.84 -7.29
CA ASP A 201 -20.18 1.46 -8.62
C ASP A 201 -19.03 2.44 -8.83
N GLN A 202 -18.69 3.18 -7.77
CA GLN A 202 -17.54 4.06 -7.67
C GLN A 202 -16.20 3.31 -7.88
N LEU A 203 -16.09 2.09 -7.35
CA LEU A 203 -14.92 1.22 -7.56
C LEU A 203 -14.93 0.48 -8.90
N GLY A 204 -15.93 0.72 -9.76
CA GLY A 204 -16.13 -0.06 -10.99
C GLY A 204 -16.53 -1.51 -10.74
N LEU A 205 -17.00 -1.82 -9.53
CA LEU A 205 -17.43 -3.15 -9.11
C LEU A 205 -18.94 -3.32 -9.31
N ALA A 206 -19.35 -4.52 -9.72
CA ALA A 206 -20.76 -4.86 -9.78
C ALA A 206 -21.36 -4.94 -8.36
N PRO A 207 -22.67 -4.63 -8.18
CA PRO A 207 -23.34 -4.82 -6.91
C PRO A 207 -23.13 -6.22 -6.35
N MET A 208 -22.74 -6.31 -5.08
CA MET A 208 -22.42 -7.56 -4.40
C MET A 208 -23.44 -7.86 -3.30
N GLN A 209 -23.81 -9.13 -3.20
CA GLN A 209 -24.71 -9.65 -2.18
C GLN A 209 -24.00 -10.74 -1.37
N LEU A 210 -23.98 -10.59 -0.06
CA LEU A 210 -23.41 -11.54 0.89
C LEU A 210 -24.53 -12.26 1.65
N ASP A 211 -24.30 -13.52 1.96
CA ASP A 211 -25.17 -14.25 2.89
C ASP A 211 -24.73 -13.93 4.33
N LEU A 212 -25.53 -13.10 5.01
CA LEU A 212 -25.30 -12.72 6.39
C LEU A 212 -26.04 -13.62 7.39
N SER A 213 -26.65 -14.72 6.94
CA SER A 213 -27.48 -15.57 7.81
C SER A 213 -26.75 -16.05 9.05
N LEU A 214 -25.49 -16.47 8.93
CA LEU A 214 -24.66 -16.87 10.07
C LEU A 214 -24.36 -15.71 11.02
N LEU A 215 -24.07 -14.52 10.49
CA LEU A 215 -23.80 -13.33 11.31
C LEU A 215 -25.05 -12.90 12.09
N GLN A 216 -26.20 -12.86 11.42
CA GLN A 216 -27.49 -12.55 12.04
C GLN A 216 -27.87 -13.59 13.09
N GLN A 217 -27.65 -14.88 12.81
CA GLN A 217 -27.91 -15.97 13.76
C GLN A 217 -27.07 -15.84 15.03
N PHE A 218 -25.83 -15.37 14.88
CA PHE A 218 -24.93 -15.12 16.00
C PHE A 218 -25.06 -13.73 16.64
N GLY A 219 -26.01 -12.89 16.18
CA GLY A 219 -26.22 -11.54 16.71
C GLY A 219 -25.04 -10.59 16.44
N LEU A 220 -24.25 -10.85 15.40
CA LEU A 220 -23.09 -10.06 15.02
C LEU A 220 -23.50 -8.92 14.09
N ASN A 221 -23.30 -7.69 14.57
CA ASN A 221 -23.53 -6.45 13.81
C ASN A 221 -22.22 -5.88 13.24
N GLY A 222 -21.08 -6.35 13.74
CA GLY A 222 -19.76 -5.97 13.23
C GLY A 222 -18.76 -7.11 13.39
N LEU A 223 -17.86 -7.20 12.41
CA LEU A 223 -16.68 -8.05 12.43
C LEU A 223 -15.44 -7.17 12.25
N GLN A 224 -14.43 -7.40 13.06
CA GLN A 224 -13.11 -6.83 12.89
C GLN A 224 -12.10 -7.96 12.76
N ALA A 225 -11.29 -7.96 11.72
CA ALA A 225 -10.14 -8.83 11.59
C ALA A 225 -8.86 -7.99 11.73
N ASN A 226 -8.00 -8.32 12.68
CA ASN A 226 -6.65 -7.77 12.76
C ASN A 226 -5.67 -8.86 12.35
N VAL A 227 -4.80 -8.56 11.40
CA VAL A 227 -3.75 -9.45 10.90
C VAL A 227 -2.40 -8.78 11.14
N ASP A 228 -1.48 -9.49 11.77
CA ASP A 228 -0.12 -9.03 12.04
C ASP A 228 0.90 -10.18 11.96
N GLY A 229 2.15 -9.89 12.31
CA GLY A 229 3.22 -10.89 12.36
C GLY A 229 2.96 -12.04 13.32
N ALA A 230 2.18 -11.83 14.38
CA ALA A 230 1.85 -12.84 15.37
C ALA A 230 0.67 -13.73 14.94
N GLY A 231 -0.25 -13.21 14.12
CA GLY A 231 -1.39 -13.98 13.68
C GLY A 231 -2.58 -13.19 13.14
N ILE A 232 -3.76 -13.79 13.32
CA ILE A 232 -5.06 -13.20 12.98
C ILE A 232 -5.94 -13.21 14.23
N SER A 233 -6.50 -12.07 14.58
CA SER A 233 -7.60 -11.99 15.56
C SER A 233 -8.87 -11.55 14.87
N VAL A 234 -9.98 -12.20 15.17
CA VAL A 234 -11.31 -11.85 14.70
C VAL A 234 -12.15 -11.47 15.90
N LEU A 235 -12.66 -10.25 15.90
CA LEU A 235 -13.58 -9.73 16.89
C LEU A 235 -14.98 -9.63 16.30
N GLY A 236 -15.99 -10.07 17.04
CA GLY A 236 -17.39 -9.90 16.72
C GLY A 236 -18.04 -9.03 17.79
N ASN A 237 -18.59 -7.88 17.40
CA ASN A 237 -19.10 -6.85 18.33
C ASN A 237 -18.08 -6.49 19.44
N ASP A 238 -16.83 -6.24 19.06
CA ASP A 238 -15.70 -5.90 19.95
C ASP A 238 -15.25 -6.99 20.94
N ALA A 239 -15.89 -8.16 20.93
CA ALA A 239 -15.42 -9.34 21.67
C ALA A 239 -14.53 -10.21 20.78
N GLN A 240 -13.46 -10.80 21.31
CA GLN A 240 -12.60 -11.70 20.53
C GLN A 240 -13.31 -13.04 20.31
N TRP A 241 -13.58 -13.40 19.06
CA TRP A 241 -14.24 -14.67 18.69
C TRP A 241 -13.22 -15.77 18.36
N LEU A 242 -12.16 -15.39 17.65
CA LEU A 242 -11.15 -16.31 17.16
C LEU A 242 -9.81 -15.62 17.19
N ARG A 243 -8.77 -16.34 17.61
CA ARG A 243 -7.39 -15.94 17.44
C ARG A 243 -6.60 -17.10 16.85
N LEU A 244 -5.95 -16.87 15.72
CA LEU A 244 -5.01 -17.79 15.10
C LEU A 244 -3.61 -17.20 15.28
N ASP A 245 -2.82 -17.77 16.17
CA ASP A 245 -1.39 -17.45 16.29
C ASP A 245 -0.58 -18.34 15.34
N TRP A 246 0.50 -17.82 14.78
CA TRP A 246 1.42 -18.60 13.95
C TRP A 246 2.89 -18.34 14.28
N ASN A 247 3.75 -19.30 13.93
CA ASN A 247 5.18 -19.11 13.85
C ASN A 247 5.56 -18.99 12.36
N ILE A 248 5.70 -17.75 11.88
CA ILE A 248 5.88 -17.49 10.44
C ILE A 248 7.19 -18.09 9.90
N ASP A 249 8.25 -18.11 10.69
CA ASP A 249 9.55 -18.69 10.30
C ASP A 249 9.45 -20.21 10.13
N GLN A 250 8.72 -20.88 11.04
CA GLN A 250 8.45 -22.31 10.95
C GLN A 250 7.53 -22.65 9.78
N ILE A 251 6.49 -21.86 9.54
CA ILE A 251 5.59 -22.04 8.39
C ILE A 251 6.38 -21.88 7.08
N LYS A 252 7.21 -20.84 7.00
CA LYS A 252 8.02 -20.51 5.83
C LYS A 252 9.05 -21.57 5.51
N SER A 253 9.85 -22.01 6.49
CA SER A 253 10.88 -23.04 6.29
C SER A 253 10.29 -24.35 5.76
N ARG A 254 9.10 -24.73 6.27
CA ARG A 254 8.37 -25.92 5.82
C ARG A 254 7.66 -25.72 4.49
N ALA A 255 7.15 -24.53 4.20
CA ALA A 255 6.52 -24.23 2.92
C ALA A 255 7.50 -24.42 1.75
N TYR A 256 8.79 -24.10 1.94
CA TYR A 256 9.82 -24.27 0.91
C TYR A 256 10.08 -25.72 0.51
N THR A 257 9.84 -26.69 1.40
CA THR A 257 9.97 -28.12 1.09
C THR A 257 8.63 -28.76 0.75
N ALA A 258 7.56 -28.36 1.44
CA ALA A 258 6.21 -28.88 1.26
C ALA A 258 5.61 -28.49 -0.10
N VAL A 259 5.69 -27.22 -0.50
CA VAL A 259 5.04 -26.74 -1.74
C VAL A 259 5.57 -27.47 -2.98
N PRO A 260 6.88 -27.61 -3.20
CA PRO A 260 7.40 -28.39 -4.34
C PRO A 260 6.99 -29.85 -4.29
N THR A 261 6.99 -30.46 -3.10
CA THR A 261 6.60 -31.85 -2.90
C THR A 261 5.13 -32.08 -3.26
N PHE A 262 4.23 -31.17 -2.88
CA PHE A 262 2.79 -31.33 -3.09
C PHE A 262 2.30 -30.88 -4.47
N THR A 263 2.91 -29.84 -5.02
CA THR A 263 2.49 -29.24 -6.29
C THR A 263 3.30 -29.77 -7.48
N GLY A 264 4.47 -30.37 -7.24
CA GLY A 264 5.44 -30.71 -8.28
C GLY A 264 6.13 -29.49 -8.90
N MET A 265 5.84 -28.28 -8.39
CA MET A 265 6.43 -27.04 -8.88
C MET A 265 7.65 -26.69 -8.05
N ALA A 266 8.83 -26.66 -8.68
CA ALA A 266 10.01 -26.13 -8.02
C ALA A 266 9.79 -24.65 -7.67
N LEU A 267 10.04 -24.28 -6.42
CA LEU A 267 10.10 -22.88 -6.02
C LEU A 267 11.42 -22.30 -6.54
N THR A 268 11.31 -21.32 -7.45
CA THR A 268 12.47 -20.55 -7.91
C THR A 268 13.01 -19.69 -6.77
N ASP A 269 14.27 -19.28 -6.86
CA ASP A 269 14.86 -18.40 -5.86
C ASP A 269 14.13 -17.05 -5.79
N ASP A 270 13.66 -16.52 -6.94
CA ASP A 270 12.79 -15.34 -6.98
C ASP A 270 11.49 -15.52 -6.17
N THR A 271 10.88 -16.72 -6.22
CA THR A 271 9.65 -17.01 -5.47
C THR A 271 9.95 -17.07 -3.97
N LYS A 272 11.10 -17.63 -3.59
CA LYS A 272 11.51 -17.67 -2.18
C LYS A 272 11.78 -16.26 -1.66
N GLN A 273 12.46 -15.43 -2.44
CA GLN A 273 12.73 -14.02 -2.12
C GLN A 273 11.44 -13.21 -1.99
N LEU A 274 10.45 -13.43 -2.85
CA LEU A 274 9.12 -12.82 -2.70
C LEU A 274 8.46 -13.20 -1.37
N VAL A 275 8.54 -14.48 -0.98
CA VAL A 275 8.04 -14.95 0.31
C VAL A 275 8.86 -14.34 1.47
N ASP A 276 10.18 -14.22 1.33
CA ASP A 276 11.05 -13.58 2.32
C ASP A 276 10.61 -12.14 2.58
N VAL A 277 10.49 -11.33 1.53
CA VAL A 277 10.04 -9.94 1.61
C VAL A 277 8.63 -9.86 2.17
N ALA A 278 7.67 -10.67 1.68
CA ALA A 278 6.30 -10.64 2.15
C ALA A 278 6.15 -11.01 3.64
N THR A 279 6.90 -12.00 4.11
CA THR A 279 6.87 -12.43 5.52
C THR A 279 7.51 -11.40 6.45
N ASP A 280 8.59 -10.75 6.00
CA ASP A 280 9.21 -9.63 6.73
C ASP A 280 8.26 -8.41 6.82
N TRP A 281 7.60 -8.04 5.71
CA TRP A 281 6.57 -6.99 5.72
C TRP A 281 5.42 -7.32 6.66
N LEU A 282 4.90 -8.55 6.61
CA LEU A 282 3.81 -9.00 7.48
C LEU A 282 4.22 -8.91 8.96
N GLY A 283 5.47 -9.25 9.28
CA GLY A 283 6.04 -9.14 10.64
C GLY A 283 5.95 -7.74 11.25
N GLN A 284 5.94 -6.70 10.40
CA GLN A 284 5.99 -5.29 10.81
C GLN A 284 4.68 -4.53 10.49
N THR A 285 3.66 -5.22 10.00
CA THR A 285 2.42 -4.60 9.51
C THR A 285 1.23 -5.07 10.30
N ALA A 286 0.45 -4.14 10.83
CA ALA A 286 -0.91 -4.42 11.30
C ALA A 286 -1.93 -4.06 10.22
N ILE A 287 -2.72 -5.05 9.81
CA ILE A 287 -3.83 -4.88 8.88
C ILE A 287 -5.11 -5.02 9.68
N GLN A 288 -5.90 -3.96 9.76
CA GLN A 288 -7.22 -3.97 10.35
C GLN A 288 -8.28 -3.89 9.25
N VAL A 289 -9.19 -4.86 9.24
CA VAL A 289 -10.34 -4.90 8.35
C VAL A 289 -11.61 -4.89 9.20
N ASN A 290 -12.42 -3.84 9.08
CA ASN A 290 -13.67 -3.68 9.81
C ASN A 290 -14.85 -3.85 8.85
N ALA A 291 -15.72 -4.82 9.08
CA ALA A 291 -16.97 -4.99 8.34
C ALA A 291 -18.15 -4.74 9.27
N GLN A 292 -19.09 -3.88 8.87
CA GLN A 292 -20.24 -3.50 9.69
C GLN A 292 -21.55 -3.73 8.95
N VAL A 293 -22.60 -4.10 9.70
CA VAL A 293 -23.96 -4.27 9.20
C VAL A 293 -24.77 -3.02 9.51
N ALA A 294 -25.05 -2.19 8.50
CA ALA A 294 -25.77 -0.92 8.65
C ALA A 294 -26.49 -0.49 7.35
N ASP A 295 -27.53 0.33 7.48
CA ASP A 295 -28.28 0.87 6.34
C ASP A 295 -27.57 2.04 5.62
N GLN A 296 -26.47 2.54 6.20
CA GLN A 296 -25.66 3.64 5.66
C GLN A 296 -24.18 3.34 5.90
N THR A 297 -23.31 3.79 4.99
CA THR A 297 -21.84 3.72 5.13
C THR A 297 -21.39 4.25 6.48
N GLN A 298 -20.65 3.42 7.22
CA GLN A 298 -20.12 3.76 8.54
C GLN A 298 -18.61 4.01 8.52
N GLU A 299 -17.90 3.44 7.55
CA GLU A 299 -16.45 3.56 7.44
C GLU A 299 -16.01 4.82 6.68
N GLY A 300 -14.81 5.31 7.01
CA GLY A 300 -14.11 6.32 6.22
C GLY A 300 -13.30 5.72 5.07
N LEU A 301 -12.57 6.59 4.38
CA LEU A 301 -11.61 6.18 3.34
C LEU A 301 -10.49 5.29 3.91
N PRO A 302 -9.90 4.38 3.11
CA PRO A 302 -8.77 3.57 3.53
C PRO A 302 -7.62 4.43 4.07
N SER A 303 -6.86 3.90 5.02
CA SER A 303 -5.60 4.50 5.45
C SER A 303 -4.46 3.50 5.36
N ILE A 304 -3.35 3.92 4.77
CA ILE A 304 -2.14 3.10 4.63
C ILE A 304 -0.97 3.95 5.11
N ASN A 305 -0.35 3.55 6.22
CA ASN A 305 0.87 4.17 6.73
C ASN A 305 1.97 3.13 6.73
N LEU A 306 2.99 3.34 5.91
CA LEU A 306 4.20 2.52 5.86
C LEU A 306 5.29 3.30 6.59
N GLY A 307 5.56 2.92 7.85
CA GLY A 307 6.62 3.55 8.64
C GLY A 307 8.02 3.09 8.21
N ARG A 308 8.13 1.89 7.61
CA ARG A 308 9.37 1.46 6.98
C ARG A 308 9.44 1.96 5.53
N PRO A 309 10.61 2.40 5.06
CA PRO A 309 10.76 2.81 3.67
C PRO A 309 10.73 1.62 2.71
N VAL A 310 10.20 1.85 1.52
CA VAL A 310 10.32 0.92 0.38
C VAL A 310 11.61 1.22 -0.35
N MET A 311 12.50 0.24 -0.45
CA MET A 311 13.78 0.36 -1.12
C MET A 311 13.68 -0.05 -2.60
N VAL A 312 14.16 0.83 -3.47
CA VAL A 312 14.17 0.68 -4.92
C VAL A 312 15.62 0.83 -5.40
N GLU A 313 16.11 -0.15 -6.15
CA GLU A 313 17.38 -0.09 -6.84
C GLU A 313 17.14 0.07 -8.35
N LEU A 314 17.86 1.02 -8.97
CA LEU A 314 17.92 1.21 -10.41
C LEU A 314 19.20 0.58 -10.93
N THR A 315 19.05 -0.46 -11.76
CA THR A 315 20.18 -1.22 -12.30
C THR A 315 20.88 -0.50 -13.45
N ASP A 316 22.09 -0.95 -13.79
CA ASP A 316 22.88 -0.42 -14.90
C ASP A 316 22.18 -0.56 -16.27
N ASP A 317 21.26 -1.50 -16.41
CA ASP A 317 20.41 -1.70 -17.59
C ASP A 317 19.04 -1.00 -17.50
N ASN A 318 18.88 -0.03 -16.58
CA ASN A 318 17.67 0.75 -16.32
C ASN A 318 16.45 -0.05 -15.86
N ARG A 319 16.65 -1.23 -15.28
CA ARG A 319 15.57 -2.00 -14.65
C ARG A 319 15.35 -1.53 -13.22
N VAL A 320 14.13 -1.76 -12.76
CA VAL A 320 13.71 -1.44 -11.40
C VAL A 320 13.70 -2.72 -10.57
N VAL A 321 14.41 -2.69 -9.45
CA VAL A 321 14.41 -3.75 -8.45
C VAL A 321 13.82 -3.17 -7.17
N VAL A 322 12.79 -3.79 -6.60
CA VAL A 322 12.14 -3.33 -5.37
C VAL A 322 12.33 -4.35 -4.28
N GLU A 323 12.97 -3.99 -3.17
CA GLU A 323 13.32 -4.91 -2.07
C GLU A 323 14.09 -6.15 -2.58
N GLY A 324 14.96 -5.95 -3.57
CA GLY A 324 15.71 -7.02 -4.24
C GLY A 324 14.91 -7.82 -5.28
N ILE A 325 13.61 -7.57 -5.45
CA ILE A 325 12.76 -8.25 -6.43
C ILE A 325 12.79 -7.48 -7.76
N PRO A 326 13.25 -8.10 -8.87
CA PRO A 326 13.25 -7.44 -10.16
C PRO A 326 11.80 -7.25 -10.65
N LEU A 327 11.42 -6.01 -10.92
CA LEU A 327 10.18 -5.69 -11.60
C LEU A 327 10.40 -5.75 -13.10
N ASN A 328 9.37 -6.19 -13.84
CA ASN A 328 9.38 -6.15 -15.31
C ASN A 328 9.06 -4.74 -15.83
N VAL A 329 9.77 -3.75 -15.29
CA VAL A 329 9.69 -2.34 -15.64
C VAL A 329 11.07 -1.92 -16.12
N ASP A 330 11.15 -1.60 -17.42
CA ASP A 330 12.32 -1.04 -18.06
C ASP A 330 12.12 0.48 -18.15
N LEU A 331 12.92 1.23 -17.40
CA LEU A 331 12.93 2.68 -17.53
C LEU A 331 13.65 3.02 -18.84
N SER A 332 13.00 3.79 -19.69
CA SER A 332 13.56 4.14 -21.00
C SER A 332 15.01 4.64 -20.90
N SER A 333 15.82 4.44 -21.95
CA SER A 333 17.21 4.90 -22.00
C SER A 333 17.41 6.41 -21.77
N SER A 334 16.33 7.20 -21.81
CA SER A 334 16.35 8.61 -21.44
C SER A 334 16.61 8.87 -19.95
N ILE A 335 16.45 7.86 -19.07
CA ILE A 335 16.74 7.97 -17.63
C ILE A 335 18.24 7.86 -17.32
N GLY A 336 19.02 7.19 -18.18
CA GLY A 336 20.42 6.85 -17.92
C GLY A 336 21.29 8.04 -17.49
N PRO A 337 21.27 9.18 -18.21
CA PRO A 337 22.04 10.37 -17.82
C PRO A 337 21.67 10.91 -16.44
N TYR A 338 20.41 10.79 -16.00
CA TYR A 338 19.98 11.23 -14.68
C TYR A 338 20.41 10.25 -13.59
N ARG A 339 20.31 8.94 -13.86
CA ARG A 339 20.79 7.89 -12.94
C ARG A 339 22.28 8.04 -12.66
N ASP A 340 23.07 8.40 -13.66
CA ASP A 340 24.53 8.55 -13.48
C ASP A 340 24.91 9.81 -12.69
N GLN A 341 24.00 10.78 -12.53
CA GLN A 341 24.22 12.04 -11.80
C GLN A 341 23.47 12.09 -10.45
N ILE A 342 22.46 11.25 -10.27
CA ILE A 342 21.67 11.13 -9.06
C ILE A 342 21.96 9.76 -8.43
N GLU A 343 22.81 9.77 -7.41
CA GLU A 343 23.21 8.55 -6.69
C GLU A 343 22.08 8.03 -5.81
N THR A 344 21.34 8.93 -5.14
CA THR A 344 20.29 8.58 -4.19
C THR A 344 19.10 9.53 -4.29
N VAL A 345 17.88 9.00 -4.21
CA VAL A 345 16.65 9.78 -4.03
C VAL A 345 15.88 9.22 -2.85
N ALA A 346 15.41 10.07 -1.96
CA ALA A 346 14.45 9.73 -0.93
C ALA A 346 13.19 10.58 -1.14
N LEU A 347 12.02 9.94 -1.10
CA LEU A 347 10.71 10.59 -1.20
C LEU A 347 9.89 10.18 0.01
N ARG A 348 9.34 11.15 0.73
CA ARG A 348 8.36 10.89 1.79
C ARG A 348 7.05 11.61 1.51
N TRP A 349 5.96 10.87 1.50
CA TRP A 349 4.61 11.40 1.42
C TRP A 349 3.97 11.40 2.81
N ASP A 350 3.54 12.58 3.26
CA ASP A 350 2.74 12.81 4.47
C ASP A 350 1.33 13.24 4.04
N GLY A 351 0.41 12.28 3.94
CA GLY A 351 -0.96 12.51 3.52
C GLY A 351 -1.72 13.43 4.46
N ALA A 352 -1.48 13.36 5.77
CA ALA A 352 -2.19 14.16 6.75
C ALA A 352 -1.91 15.67 6.57
N ARG A 353 -0.70 16.01 6.12
CA ARG A 353 -0.34 17.40 5.73
C ARG A 353 -0.42 17.66 4.23
N THR A 354 -0.76 16.65 3.42
CA THR A 354 -0.70 16.64 1.95
C THR A 354 0.66 17.12 1.40
N ARG A 355 1.75 16.64 2.01
CA ARG A 355 3.12 17.08 1.70
C ARG A 355 3.99 15.96 1.12
N LEU A 356 4.76 16.29 0.09
CA LEU A 356 5.84 15.48 -0.45
C LEU A 356 7.19 16.11 -0.08
N TYR A 357 8.04 15.36 0.61
CA TYR A 357 9.40 15.74 0.99
C TYR A 357 10.41 14.99 0.11
N PRO A 358 11.08 15.67 -0.84
CA PRO A 358 12.13 15.07 -1.62
C PRO A 358 13.52 15.32 -1.01
N VAL A 359 14.38 14.32 -1.09
CA VAL A 359 15.80 14.38 -0.77
C VAL A 359 16.54 13.78 -1.96
N VAL A 360 17.54 14.48 -2.49
CA VAL A 360 18.32 13.99 -3.64
C VAL A 360 19.79 14.14 -3.31
N ASN A 361 20.57 13.09 -3.54
CA ASN A 361 22.00 13.01 -3.17
C ASN A 361 22.25 13.41 -1.70
N ASN A 362 21.34 13.01 -0.80
CA ASN A 362 21.31 13.39 0.62
C ASN A 362 21.25 14.91 0.89
N GLU A 363 20.79 15.70 -0.09
CA GLU A 363 20.42 17.09 0.10
C GLU A 363 18.90 17.23 0.15
N GLN A 364 18.41 17.88 1.20
CA GLN A 364 16.99 18.21 1.33
C GLN A 364 16.60 19.20 0.24
N LEU A 365 15.49 18.92 -0.44
CA LEU A 365 14.88 19.82 -1.42
C LEU A 365 13.63 20.47 -0.85
N PRO A 366 13.13 21.56 -1.48
CA PRO A 366 11.86 22.16 -1.15
C PRO A 366 10.74 21.12 -1.15
N TYR A 367 9.94 21.07 -0.07
CA TYR A 367 8.79 20.18 -0.01
C TYR A 367 7.61 20.78 -0.76
N ILE A 368 6.74 19.93 -1.29
CA ILE A 368 5.56 20.32 -2.07
C ILE A 368 4.33 20.03 -1.23
N THR A 369 3.52 21.05 -0.96
CA THR A 369 2.19 20.93 -0.36
C THR A 369 1.14 20.95 -1.47
N LEU A 370 0.29 19.93 -1.53
CA LEU A 370 -0.83 19.89 -2.46
C LEU A 370 -2.09 20.44 -1.78
N GLY A 371 -2.75 21.40 -2.42
CA GLY A 371 -4.07 21.87 -2.01
C GLY A 371 -5.10 20.75 -2.12
N GLN A 372 -6.11 20.78 -1.24
CA GLN A 372 -7.11 19.71 -1.10
C GLN A 372 -7.81 19.37 -2.43
N ASP A 373 -8.08 20.37 -3.27
CA ASP A 373 -8.81 20.21 -4.54
C ASP A 373 -7.89 20.08 -5.76
N LEU A 374 -6.56 20.06 -5.59
CA LEU A 374 -5.62 20.11 -6.72
C LEU A 374 -5.71 18.86 -7.58
N VAL A 375 -5.70 17.69 -6.96
CA VAL A 375 -5.72 16.39 -7.65
C VAL A 375 -7.02 16.24 -8.44
N SER A 376 -8.16 16.59 -7.85
CA SER A 376 -9.46 16.56 -8.53
C SER A 376 -9.55 17.58 -9.64
N THR A 377 -9.09 18.80 -9.42
CA THR A 377 -9.11 19.87 -10.41
C THR A 377 -8.25 19.52 -11.62
N ILE A 378 -7.00 19.08 -11.43
CA ILE A 378 -6.10 18.69 -12.52
C ILE A 378 -6.67 17.48 -13.28
N GLY A 379 -7.11 16.45 -12.56
CA GLY A 379 -7.68 15.25 -13.14
C GLY A 379 -8.89 15.54 -14.04
N ASN A 380 -9.85 16.33 -13.52
CA ASN A 380 -11.05 16.74 -14.26
C ASN A 380 -10.73 17.67 -15.44
N THR A 381 -9.73 18.55 -15.30
CA THR A 381 -9.41 19.58 -16.30
C THR A 381 -8.58 19.04 -17.46
N PHE A 382 -7.59 18.18 -17.19
CA PHE A 382 -6.57 17.80 -18.19
C PHE A 382 -6.62 16.33 -18.60
N VAL A 383 -6.99 15.43 -17.70
CA VAL A 383 -7.03 13.98 -17.99
C VAL A 383 -8.40 13.58 -18.48
N GLY A 384 -9.45 14.05 -17.81
CA GLY A 384 -10.83 13.65 -18.06
C GLY A 384 -11.08 12.15 -17.75
N GLY A 385 -12.32 11.70 -18.00
CA GLY A 385 -12.74 10.30 -17.85
C GLY A 385 -13.50 10.00 -16.56
N ASP A 386 -14.03 8.78 -16.45
CA ASP A 386 -14.83 8.27 -15.32
C ASP A 386 -13.99 7.98 -14.06
N LEU A 387 -12.78 8.56 -13.96
CA LEU A 387 -11.92 8.41 -12.79
C LEU A 387 -12.44 9.28 -11.64
N MET A 388 -12.46 8.67 -10.47
CA MET A 388 -12.98 9.23 -9.23
C MET A 388 -11.95 10.14 -8.55
N TRP A 389 -11.67 11.28 -9.15
CA TRP A 389 -10.55 12.12 -8.73
C TRP A 389 -10.71 12.72 -7.32
N ASP A 390 -11.94 13.02 -6.90
CA ASP A 390 -12.23 13.52 -5.55
C ASP A 390 -11.92 12.43 -4.49
N GLN A 391 -12.26 11.19 -4.79
CA GLN A 391 -11.99 10.03 -3.95
C GLN A 391 -10.49 9.75 -3.87
N LEU A 392 -9.78 9.84 -5.00
CA LEU A 392 -8.33 9.69 -5.05
C LEU A 392 -7.63 10.74 -4.17
N ALA A 393 -8.08 12.00 -4.23
CA ALA A 393 -7.56 13.07 -3.38
C ALA A 393 -7.76 12.76 -1.88
N GLY A 394 -8.95 12.26 -1.51
CA GLY A 394 -9.22 11.83 -0.15
C GLY A 394 -8.36 10.65 0.31
N VAL A 395 -8.12 9.66 -0.57
CA VAL A 395 -7.25 8.51 -0.27
C VAL A 395 -5.81 9.00 -0.06
N LEU A 396 -5.29 9.87 -0.92
CA LEU A 396 -3.95 10.45 -0.77
C LEU A 396 -3.75 11.12 0.60
N GLY A 397 -4.78 11.78 1.13
CA GLY A 397 -4.78 12.38 2.47
C GLY A 397 -4.60 11.36 3.62
N ASN A 398 -4.91 10.10 3.38
CA ASN A 398 -4.80 9.00 4.34
C ASN A 398 -3.60 8.07 4.08
N LEU A 399 -2.75 8.40 3.10
CA LEU A 399 -1.52 7.66 2.82
C LEU A 399 -0.34 8.30 3.52
N GLY A 400 0.52 7.49 4.12
CA GLY A 400 1.85 7.89 4.59
C GLY A 400 2.86 6.84 4.14
N PHE A 401 3.90 7.22 3.41
CA PHE A 401 4.93 6.27 3.00
C PHE A 401 6.25 6.97 2.68
N SER A 402 7.33 6.19 2.72
CA SER A 402 8.66 6.63 2.29
C SER A 402 9.22 5.68 1.25
N ILE A 403 9.92 6.22 0.25
CA ILE A 403 10.60 5.46 -0.80
C ILE A 403 12.05 5.91 -0.84
N GLY A 404 12.98 4.96 -0.78
CA GLY A 404 14.40 5.18 -1.05
C GLY A 404 14.77 4.59 -2.41
N ILE A 405 15.37 5.37 -3.28
CA ILE A 405 15.84 4.98 -4.61
C ILE A 405 17.35 5.13 -4.64
N THR A 406 18.07 4.10 -5.07
CA THR A 406 19.53 4.11 -5.26
C THR A 406 19.89 3.57 -6.63
N SER A 407 21.02 3.99 -7.18
CA SER A 407 21.67 3.25 -8.27
C SER A 407 22.25 1.93 -7.74
N GLN A 408 22.43 0.96 -8.63
CA GLN A 408 22.96 -0.36 -8.28
C GLN A 408 24.32 -0.29 -7.59
N GLY A 409 24.40 -0.86 -6.38
CA GLY A 409 25.60 -0.82 -5.54
C GLY A 409 25.90 0.57 -4.93
N GLY A 410 24.99 1.54 -5.08
CA GLY A 410 25.06 2.85 -4.45
C GLY A 410 24.74 2.83 -2.95
N PRO A 411 25.02 3.93 -2.23
CA PRO A 411 24.67 4.05 -0.82
C PRO A 411 23.15 4.16 -0.62
N ALA A 412 22.63 3.68 0.51
CA ALA A 412 21.23 3.90 0.84
C ALA A 412 20.95 5.40 1.10
N PRO A 413 19.83 5.95 0.61
CA PRO A 413 19.41 7.32 0.91
C PRO A 413 19.16 7.53 2.41
N ASP A 414 19.53 8.71 2.92
CA ASP A 414 19.18 9.12 4.28
C ASP A 414 17.76 9.69 4.34
N LEU A 415 16.82 8.84 4.76
CA LEU A 415 15.40 9.18 4.88
C LEU A 415 15.07 10.05 6.09
N SER A 416 15.98 10.15 7.08
CA SER A 416 15.77 11.03 8.23
C SER A 416 15.77 12.51 7.83
N LEU A 417 16.36 12.81 6.67
CA LEU A 417 16.38 14.16 6.11
C LEU A 417 15.01 14.59 5.56
N ALA A 418 14.03 13.70 5.41
CA ALA A 418 12.73 14.03 4.83
C ALA A 418 11.74 14.70 5.83
N GLU A 419 12.22 15.28 6.93
CA GLU A 419 11.46 15.86 8.04
C GLU A 419 11.83 17.32 8.33
N TYR A 420 11.76 18.19 7.32
CA TYR A 420 12.09 19.59 7.49
C TYR A 420 10.89 20.51 7.29
N ASP A 421 10.59 21.33 8.30
CA ASP A 421 9.62 22.43 8.22
C ASP A 421 10.40 23.73 7.92
N VAL A 422 10.05 24.42 6.83
CA VAL A 422 10.75 25.63 6.40
C VAL A 422 10.46 26.80 7.31
N THR A 423 11.45 27.68 7.46
CA THR A 423 11.28 29.02 8.03
C THR A 423 11.39 30.05 6.90
N PRO A 424 10.27 30.58 6.40
CA PRO A 424 10.28 31.46 5.24
C PRO A 424 11.08 32.75 5.45
N GLY A 425 11.60 33.29 4.34
CA GLY A 425 12.28 34.59 4.33
C GLY A 425 11.34 35.76 4.57
N SER A 426 11.89 36.95 4.82
CA SER A 426 11.09 38.17 5.01
C SER A 426 10.57 38.70 3.67
N ARG A 427 9.24 38.84 3.54
CA ARG A 427 8.57 39.48 2.38
C ARG A 427 8.67 41.00 2.41
N LEU A 428 9.19 41.60 1.33
CA LEU A 428 9.31 43.07 1.19
C LEU A 428 8.19 43.69 0.34
N ALA A 429 7.73 43.02 -0.72
CA ALA A 429 6.70 43.54 -1.63
C ALA A 429 5.99 42.42 -2.41
N VAL A 430 4.85 42.75 -3.04
CA VAL A 430 4.05 41.86 -3.89
C VAL A 430 3.89 42.48 -5.28
N ALA A 431 4.24 41.74 -6.33
CA ALA A 431 4.17 42.14 -7.73
C ALA A 431 3.64 41.00 -8.61
N VAL A 432 2.35 40.68 -8.43
CA VAL A 432 1.63 39.65 -9.19
C VAL A 432 0.56 40.30 -10.08
N PRO A 433 0.85 40.61 -11.36
CA PRO A 433 -0.14 41.12 -12.29
C PRO A 433 -1.22 40.08 -12.63
N LYS A 434 -2.46 40.56 -12.78
CA LYS A 434 -3.58 39.79 -13.33
C LYS A 434 -3.64 39.98 -14.83
N VAL A 435 -3.50 38.92 -15.60
CA VAL A 435 -3.62 38.91 -17.06
C VAL A 435 -4.93 38.24 -17.46
N THR A 436 -5.84 38.99 -18.08
CA THR A 436 -7.07 38.42 -18.64
C THR A 436 -6.85 38.12 -20.12
N VAL A 437 -7.26 36.93 -20.55
CA VAL A 437 -7.11 36.42 -21.91
C VAL A 437 -8.47 36.03 -22.47
N SER A 438 -8.82 36.55 -23.64
CA SER A 438 -10.03 36.15 -24.36
C SER A 438 -9.78 34.93 -25.25
N ARG A 439 -10.59 33.89 -25.07
CA ARG A 439 -10.60 32.70 -25.94
C ARG A 439 -11.26 32.97 -27.30
N ALA A 440 -12.15 33.96 -27.38
CA ALA A 440 -12.87 34.29 -28.62
C ALA A 440 -11.94 34.84 -29.71
N ASP A 441 -11.03 35.75 -29.34
CA ASP A 441 -10.24 36.54 -30.28
C ASP A 441 -8.74 36.65 -29.92
N GLY A 442 -8.30 36.06 -28.79
CA GLY A 442 -6.91 36.12 -28.35
C GLY A 442 -6.47 37.48 -27.80
N SER A 443 -7.42 38.38 -27.52
CA SER A 443 -7.14 39.66 -26.87
C SER A 443 -6.63 39.48 -25.44
N LEU A 444 -5.82 40.43 -24.97
CA LEU A 444 -5.20 40.43 -23.65
C LEU A 444 -5.50 41.72 -22.90
N ALA A 445 -5.64 41.64 -21.58
CA ALA A 445 -5.60 42.78 -20.67
C ALA A 445 -4.67 42.49 -19.49
N VAL A 446 -3.91 43.50 -19.05
CA VAL A 446 -3.07 43.41 -17.84
C VAL A 446 -3.62 44.37 -16.81
N ASN A 447 -3.98 43.84 -15.63
CA ASN A 447 -4.63 44.57 -14.54
C ASN A 447 -5.86 45.37 -15.02
N GLY A 448 -6.65 44.78 -15.92
CA GLY A 448 -7.85 45.39 -16.50
C GLY A 448 -7.60 46.38 -17.65
N ALA A 449 -6.34 46.67 -18.01
CA ALA A 449 -6.00 47.52 -19.14
C ALA A 449 -5.74 46.67 -20.41
N PRO A 450 -6.54 46.83 -21.50
CA PRO A 450 -6.34 46.07 -22.74
C PRO A 450 -4.99 46.38 -23.41
N VAL A 451 -4.31 45.34 -23.88
CA VAL A 451 -3.02 45.43 -24.59
C VAL A 451 -3.27 45.70 -26.07
N PRO A 452 -2.62 46.70 -26.70
CA PRO A 452 -2.83 47.04 -28.11
C PRO A 452 -2.08 46.09 -29.05
N LEU A 453 -2.56 44.84 -29.14
CA LEU A 453 -1.92 43.79 -29.95
C LEU A 453 -1.99 44.09 -31.45
N GLY A 454 -3.00 44.85 -31.91
CA GLY A 454 -3.09 45.27 -33.31
C GLY A 454 -1.96 46.24 -33.70
N LEU A 455 -1.65 47.19 -32.82
CA LEU A 455 -0.50 48.08 -32.99
C LEU A 455 0.83 47.31 -32.97
N VAL A 456 0.98 46.32 -32.09
CA VAL A 456 2.17 45.45 -32.04
C VAL A 456 2.35 44.69 -33.36
N GLN A 457 1.27 44.12 -33.90
CA GLN A 457 1.32 43.47 -35.21
C GLN A 457 1.68 44.46 -36.33
N ASN A 458 1.11 45.65 -36.34
CA ASN A 458 1.37 46.66 -37.37
C ASN A 458 2.80 47.22 -37.32
N LEU A 459 3.39 47.33 -36.12
CA LEU A 459 4.74 47.88 -35.92
C LEU A 459 5.84 46.83 -36.10
N PHE A 460 5.60 45.59 -35.67
CA PHE A 460 6.63 44.55 -35.60
C PHE A 460 6.37 43.36 -36.54
N GLY A 461 5.22 43.31 -37.22
CA GLY A 461 4.86 42.22 -38.14
C GLY A 461 4.53 40.89 -37.46
N VAL A 462 4.39 40.86 -36.13
CA VAL A 462 4.18 39.63 -35.36
C VAL A 462 2.69 39.44 -35.04
N GLN A 463 2.11 38.31 -35.45
CA GLN A 463 0.70 37.98 -35.22
C GLN A 463 0.50 37.30 -33.86
N VAL A 464 0.45 38.12 -32.81
CA VAL A 464 0.41 37.66 -31.41
C VAL A 464 -0.97 37.14 -31.02
N ALA A 465 -2.05 37.84 -31.39
CA ALA A 465 -3.42 37.51 -30.99
C ALA A 465 -3.88 36.13 -31.49
N ASP A 466 -3.61 35.78 -32.75
CA ASP A 466 -3.95 34.45 -33.27
C ASP A 466 -3.14 33.34 -32.58
N THR A 467 -1.87 33.59 -32.27
CA THR A 467 -1.02 32.63 -31.54
C THR A 467 -1.57 32.38 -30.14
N ILE A 468 -1.93 33.45 -29.42
CA ILE A 468 -2.57 33.35 -28.09
C ILE A 468 -3.88 32.58 -28.20
N ARG A 469 -4.73 32.93 -29.16
CA ARG A 469 -6.01 32.26 -29.39
C ARG A 469 -5.81 30.77 -29.61
N THR A 470 -4.88 30.35 -30.46
CA THR A 470 -4.60 28.93 -30.71
C THR A 470 -4.11 28.20 -29.45
N GLN A 471 -3.24 28.82 -28.65
CA GLN A 471 -2.73 28.19 -27.42
C GLN A 471 -3.81 28.08 -26.33
N VAL A 472 -4.65 29.11 -26.16
CA VAL A 472 -5.69 29.15 -25.12
C VAL A 472 -6.91 28.30 -25.51
N GLN A 473 -7.19 28.13 -26.80
CA GLN A 473 -8.22 27.19 -27.28
C GLN A 473 -7.91 25.73 -26.93
N ALA A 474 -6.62 25.36 -26.85
CA ALA A 474 -6.21 24.03 -26.39
C ALA A 474 -6.44 23.80 -24.88
N LEU A 475 -6.72 24.87 -24.12
CA LEU A 475 -6.91 24.86 -22.66
C LEU A 475 -8.39 25.10 -22.29
N ALA A 476 -9.30 24.34 -22.90
CA ALA A 476 -10.75 24.56 -22.78
C ALA A 476 -11.29 24.47 -21.34
N GLY A 477 -10.68 23.62 -20.49
CA GLY A 477 -11.08 23.46 -19.08
C GLY A 477 -10.44 24.47 -18.12
N VAL A 478 -9.53 25.32 -18.57
CA VAL A 478 -8.81 26.28 -17.72
C VAL A 478 -9.54 27.62 -17.74
N GLN A 479 -9.94 28.10 -16.56
CA GLN A 479 -10.53 29.41 -16.29
C GLN A 479 -9.54 30.32 -15.58
N THR A 480 -8.77 29.78 -14.65
CA THR A 480 -7.68 30.51 -13.99
C THR A 480 -6.42 29.67 -13.97
N ALA A 481 -5.27 30.32 -14.07
CA ALA A 481 -3.97 29.71 -13.86
C ALA A 481 -3.08 30.70 -13.10
N GLU A 482 -2.28 30.20 -12.19
CA GLU A 482 -1.41 31.02 -11.35
C GLU A 482 -0.03 30.42 -11.27
N VAL A 483 1.00 31.26 -11.35
CA VAL A 483 2.37 30.92 -10.98
C VAL A 483 2.95 32.11 -10.24
N VAL A 484 3.28 31.93 -8.96
CA VAL A 484 3.84 32.97 -8.09
C VAL A 484 5.05 32.43 -7.37
N LEU A 485 6.18 33.09 -7.57
CA LEU A 485 7.45 32.85 -6.89
C LEU A 485 7.65 33.90 -5.80
N GLY A 486 8.10 33.53 -4.63
CA GLY A 486 8.36 34.48 -3.54
C GLY A 486 9.31 33.95 -2.47
N PRO A 487 9.44 34.67 -1.34
CA PRO A 487 10.30 34.28 -0.22
C PRO A 487 9.84 32.99 0.44
N ASP A 488 8.54 32.71 0.37
CA ASP A 488 7.92 31.55 1.00
C ASP A 488 7.97 30.30 0.11
N GLY A 489 8.22 30.46 -1.20
CA GLY A 489 8.19 29.34 -2.13
C GLY A 489 7.74 29.68 -3.55
N LEU A 490 7.33 28.65 -4.27
CA LEU A 490 6.67 28.72 -5.58
C LEU A 490 5.25 28.14 -5.45
N THR A 491 4.24 28.97 -5.68
CA THR A 491 2.85 28.55 -5.84
C THR A 491 2.53 28.38 -7.33
N ALA A 492 1.91 27.26 -7.69
CA ALA A 492 1.34 27.04 -9.00
C ALA A 492 -0.10 26.57 -8.85
N GLY A 493 -1.04 27.18 -9.56
CA GLY A 493 -2.46 26.90 -9.43
C GLY A 493 -3.20 26.86 -10.76
N VAL A 494 -4.33 26.16 -10.76
CA VAL A 494 -5.28 26.09 -11.87
C VAL A 494 -6.69 26.02 -11.31
N ASN A 495 -7.61 26.83 -11.86
CA ASN A 495 -9.02 26.89 -11.46
C ASN A 495 -9.25 27.07 -9.95
N GLY A 496 -8.32 27.78 -9.28
CA GLY A 496 -8.37 28.04 -7.83
C GLY A 496 -7.81 26.91 -6.95
N ALA A 497 -7.34 25.80 -7.54
CA ALA A 497 -6.62 24.76 -6.83
C ALA A 497 -5.11 24.92 -7.00
N GLU A 498 -4.34 24.74 -5.92
CA GLU A 498 -2.92 25.15 -5.87
C GLU A 498 -2.00 24.04 -5.35
N ALA A 499 -0.78 24.01 -5.86
CA ALA A 499 0.38 23.38 -5.22
C ALA A 499 1.33 24.48 -4.75
N HIS A 500 1.90 24.30 -3.58
CA HIS A 500 2.90 25.20 -3.02
C HIS A 500 4.19 24.45 -2.71
N MET A 501 5.25 24.74 -3.44
CA MET A 501 6.60 24.31 -3.14
C MET A 501 7.22 25.28 -2.15
N ALA A 502 7.41 24.85 -0.91
CA ALA A 502 7.90 25.70 0.17
C ALA A 502 9.41 25.55 0.34
N TRP A 503 10.12 26.68 0.52
CA TRP A 503 11.57 26.68 0.73
C TRP A 503 12.02 27.72 1.75
N ASP A 504 13.22 27.53 2.25
CA ASP A 504 14.08 28.59 2.76
C ASP A 504 15.30 28.76 1.82
N ASP A 505 16.25 29.61 2.19
CA ASP A 505 17.44 29.86 1.36
C ASP A 505 18.27 28.59 1.12
N GLN A 506 18.35 27.68 2.11
CA GLN A 506 19.13 26.45 1.99
C GLN A 506 18.45 25.48 1.01
N LEU A 507 17.16 25.19 1.19
CA LEU A 507 16.43 24.27 0.31
C LEU A 507 16.37 24.80 -1.13
N ARG A 508 16.16 26.11 -1.29
CA ARG A 508 16.20 26.77 -2.59
C ARG A 508 17.55 26.61 -3.27
N ASP A 509 18.64 26.84 -2.53
CA ASP A 509 19.99 26.68 -3.06
C ASP A 509 20.30 25.23 -3.47
N ASN A 510 19.85 24.25 -2.69
CA ASN A 510 19.96 22.83 -3.04
C ASN A 510 19.19 22.52 -4.33
N LEU A 511 17.96 23.01 -4.47
CA LEU A 511 17.17 22.87 -5.71
C LEU A 511 17.88 23.50 -6.91
N VAL A 512 18.42 24.71 -6.77
CA VAL A 512 19.18 25.39 -7.83
C VAL A 512 20.41 24.58 -8.22
N THR A 513 21.11 24.01 -7.23
CA THR A 513 22.29 23.15 -7.46
C THR A 513 21.92 21.93 -8.25
N LEU A 514 20.84 21.25 -7.87
CA LEU A 514 20.34 20.07 -8.57
C LEU A 514 19.93 20.42 -10.01
N VAL A 515 19.10 21.45 -10.20
CA VAL A 515 18.63 21.86 -11.54
C VAL A 515 19.80 22.25 -12.44
N MET A 516 20.72 23.06 -11.94
CA MET A 516 21.87 23.50 -12.75
C MET A 516 22.89 22.39 -13.00
N GLY A 517 23.15 21.57 -11.98
CA GLY A 517 24.15 20.51 -11.99
C GLY A 517 23.70 19.23 -12.68
N VAL A 518 22.39 18.99 -12.78
CA VAL A 518 21.82 17.78 -13.39
C VAL A 518 21.04 18.10 -14.68
N LEU A 519 20.04 18.98 -14.61
CA LEU A 519 19.18 19.26 -15.76
C LEU A 519 19.84 20.15 -16.82
N LEU A 520 20.80 20.98 -16.40
CA LEU A 520 21.43 22.01 -17.24
C LEU A 520 22.95 21.86 -17.33
N ALA A 521 23.54 20.77 -16.83
CA ALA A 521 24.98 20.55 -16.71
C ALA A 521 25.74 20.82 -18.02
N ASP A 522 25.15 20.46 -19.16
CA ASP A 522 25.72 20.59 -20.50
C ASP A 522 25.11 21.73 -21.33
N ARG A 523 24.31 22.62 -20.73
CA ARG A 523 23.62 23.71 -21.43
C ARG A 523 24.20 25.07 -21.05
N GLU A 524 24.89 25.71 -22.00
CA GLU A 524 25.16 27.14 -21.91
C GLU A 524 23.85 27.92 -22.13
N ILE A 525 23.32 28.53 -21.06
CA ILE A 525 22.19 29.45 -21.17
C ILE A 525 22.71 30.81 -21.61
N ASP A 526 22.46 31.15 -22.87
CA ASP A 526 22.79 32.47 -23.42
C ASP A 526 21.83 33.54 -22.87
N LEU A 527 22.39 34.46 -22.08
CA LEU A 527 21.65 35.59 -21.51
C LEU A 527 21.56 36.80 -22.43
N THR A 528 22.09 36.73 -23.65
CA THR A 528 22.05 37.82 -24.63
C THR A 528 20.62 38.33 -24.90
N PRO A 529 19.61 37.47 -25.15
CA PRO A 529 18.23 37.93 -25.35
C PRO A 529 17.64 38.65 -24.13
N PHE A 530 18.01 38.22 -22.92
CA PHE A 530 17.54 38.83 -21.67
C PHE A 530 18.20 40.19 -21.41
N LYS A 531 19.49 40.33 -21.72
CA LYS A 531 20.22 41.61 -21.63
C LYS A 531 19.78 42.63 -22.66
N GLU A 532 19.43 42.17 -23.85
CA GLU A 532 18.87 43.00 -24.93
C GLU A 532 17.39 43.32 -24.71
N SER A 533 16.72 42.60 -23.80
CA SER A 533 15.37 42.95 -23.36
C SER A 533 15.36 44.23 -22.51
N GLY A 534 14.26 44.97 -22.56
CA GLY A 534 14.06 46.18 -21.74
C GLY A 534 14.10 45.95 -20.22
N VAL A 535 14.10 44.70 -19.75
CA VAL A 535 14.11 44.34 -18.31
C VAL A 535 15.46 44.68 -17.67
N ALA A 536 16.57 44.47 -18.36
CA ALA A 536 17.92 44.84 -17.89
C ALA A 536 18.12 46.37 -17.78
N ALA A 537 17.22 47.16 -18.36
CA ALA A 537 17.24 48.61 -18.19
C ALA A 537 16.65 49.07 -16.85
N VAL A 538 15.81 48.24 -16.22
CA VAL A 538 15.08 48.56 -14.98
C VAL A 538 15.86 48.10 -13.73
N PHE A 539 16.66 47.04 -13.83
CA PHE A 539 17.43 46.50 -12.71
C PHE A 539 18.95 46.58 -12.99
N PRO A 540 19.66 47.56 -12.42
CA PRO A 540 21.09 47.78 -12.69
C PRO A 540 22.00 46.58 -12.38
N ALA A 541 21.61 45.75 -11.40
CA ALA A 541 22.32 44.52 -11.05
C ALA A 541 22.39 43.50 -12.20
N LEU A 542 21.44 43.54 -13.15
CA LEU A 542 21.35 42.61 -14.27
C LEU A 542 22.27 42.98 -15.46
N ARG A 543 22.74 44.24 -15.53
CA ARG A 543 23.58 44.73 -16.64
C ARG A 543 25.00 44.18 -16.64
N ASN A 544 25.51 43.78 -15.49
CA ASN A 544 26.89 43.33 -15.31
C ASN A 544 27.03 41.79 -15.25
N LEU A 545 25.96 41.05 -15.51
CA LEU A 545 26.03 39.59 -15.52
C LEU A 545 26.95 39.10 -16.66
N PRO A 546 27.78 38.06 -16.45
CA PRO A 546 28.42 37.27 -17.51
C PRO A 546 27.44 36.77 -18.58
N ARG A 547 27.94 36.40 -19.76
CA ARG A 547 27.09 35.91 -20.87
C ARG A 547 26.53 34.52 -20.62
N THR A 548 27.19 33.75 -19.77
CA THR A 548 26.83 32.40 -19.35
C THR A 548 26.33 32.40 -17.90
N LEU A 549 25.40 31.51 -17.58
CA LEU A 549 24.76 31.41 -16.27
C LEU A 549 25.47 30.32 -15.43
N GLU A 550 26.19 30.71 -14.38
CA GLU A 550 26.78 29.77 -13.41
C GLU A 550 25.87 29.60 -12.18
N VAL A 551 25.96 28.46 -11.47
CA VAL A 551 25.15 28.14 -10.27
C VAL A 551 25.16 29.28 -9.25
N GLY A 552 26.33 29.83 -8.93
CA GLY A 552 26.48 30.94 -7.98
C GLY A 552 25.78 32.23 -8.41
N MET A 553 25.67 32.48 -9.72
CA MET A 553 24.94 33.64 -10.25
C MET A 553 23.43 33.47 -10.14
N VAL A 554 22.91 32.25 -10.38
CA VAL A 554 21.48 31.96 -10.22
C VAL A 554 21.04 32.16 -8.78
N ARG A 555 21.83 31.65 -7.83
CA ARG A 555 21.58 31.87 -6.39
C ARG A 555 21.57 33.35 -6.03
N THR A 556 22.57 34.11 -6.49
CA THR A 556 22.64 35.57 -6.25
C THR A 556 21.45 36.32 -6.86
N LEU A 557 20.97 35.91 -8.04
CA LEU A 557 19.78 36.50 -8.66
C LEU A 557 18.52 36.17 -7.86
N LEU A 558 18.36 34.91 -7.45
CA LEU A 558 17.23 34.48 -6.63
C LEU A 558 17.24 35.14 -5.25
N ASP A 559 18.39 35.40 -4.63
CA ASP A 559 18.47 36.15 -3.36
C ASP A 559 17.86 37.56 -3.44
N VAL A 560 18.00 38.22 -4.59
CA VAL A 560 17.45 39.56 -4.82
C VAL A 560 15.97 39.48 -5.18
N VAL A 561 15.59 38.48 -5.98
CA VAL A 561 14.26 38.33 -6.57
C VAL A 561 13.27 37.72 -5.57
N ASN A 562 13.70 36.77 -4.73
CA ASN A 562 12.86 36.09 -3.75
C ASN A 562 12.48 36.96 -2.55
N GLN A 563 12.92 38.21 -2.43
CA GLN A 563 12.41 39.12 -1.41
C GLN A 563 11.04 39.72 -1.80
N ILE A 564 10.57 39.45 -3.02
CA ILE A 564 9.35 39.99 -3.62
C ILE A 564 8.54 38.83 -4.20
N ASP A 565 7.22 38.84 -4.01
CA ASP A 565 6.36 37.91 -4.75
C ASP A 565 6.28 38.35 -6.22
N LEU A 566 6.76 37.51 -7.13
CA LEU A 566 6.81 37.74 -8.57
C LEU A 566 6.09 36.60 -9.28
N GLY A 567 5.13 36.94 -10.11
CA GLY A 567 4.33 35.92 -10.76
C GLY A 567 3.36 36.48 -11.77
N VAL A 568 2.38 35.65 -12.12
CA VAL A 568 1.25 36.04 -12.94
C VAL A 568 0.03 35.22 -12.56
N THR A 569 -1.11 35.89 -12.47
CA THR A 569 -2.41 35.22 -12.42
C THR A 569 -3.10 35.43 -13.76
N VAL A 570 -3.36 34.36 -14.48
CA VAL A 570 -4.04 34.37 -15.78
C VAL A 570 -5.51 34.01 -15.57
N GLU A 571 -6.42 34.83 -16.09
CA GLU A 571 -7.85 34.55 -16.17
C GLU A 571 -8.22 34.38 -17.64
N VAL A 572 -8.90 33.30 -17.97
CA VAL A 572 -9.36 32.99 -19.32
C VAL A 572 -10.87 33.14 -19.38
N GLN A 573 -11.36 33.93 -20.34
CA GLN A 573 -12.78 34.16 -20.55
C GLN A 573 -13.20 33.88 -22.00
N ASP A 574 -14.46 33.53 -22.20
CA ASP A 574 -15.01 33.24 -23.53
C ASP A 574 -15.47 34.49 -24.30
N GLU A 575 -15.59 35.64 -23.62
CA GLU A 575 -16.00 36.90 -24.23
C GLU A 575 -14.78 37.72 -24.71
N PRO A 576 -14.90 38.44 -25.84
CA PRO A 576 -13.85 39.34 -26.30
C PRO A 576 -13.63 40.49 -25.31
N LEU A 577 -12.37 40.92 -25.14
CA LEU A 577 -12.05 42.06 -24.29
C LEU A 577 -12.36 43.39 -25.01
N PRO A 578 -12.61 44.48 -24.26
CA PRO A 578 -12.73 45.81 -24.84
C PRO A 578 -11.48 46.17 -25.67
N PRO A 579 -11.64 46.84 -26.82
CA PRO A 579 -10.50 47.20 -27.66
C PRO A 579 -9.55 48.16 -26.94
N ALA A 580 -8.26 47.98 -27.13
CA ALA A 580 -7.27 48.90 -26.58
C ALA A 580 -7.45 50.31 -27.17
N PHE A 581 -7.36 51.33 -26.32
CA PHE A 581 -7.47 52.72 -26.75
C PHE A 581 -6.47 53.04 -27.87
N LEU A 582 -5.23 52.53 -27.77
CA LEU A 582 -4.18 52.75 -28.76
C LEU A 582 -4.45 52.04 -30.10
N ASP A 583 -5.09 50.87 -30.10
CA ASP A 583 -5.52 50.21 -31.34
C ASP A 583 -6.66 51.00 -32.00
N THR A 584 -7.60 51.50 -31.20
CA THR A 584 -8.71 52.34 -31.67
C THR A 584 -8.20 53.67 -32.24
N PHE A 585 -7.20 54.27 -31.58
CA PHE A 585 -6.56 55.51 -32.00
C PHE A 585 -5.71 55.32 -33.26
N ALA A 586 -4.91 54.25 -33.34
CA ALA A 586 -4.12 53.92 -34.53
C ALA A 586 -5.02 53.63 -35.74
N ALA A 587 -6.13 52.92 -35.55
CA ALA A 587 -7.12 52.66 -36.60
C ALA A 587 -7.82 53.95 -37.11
N GLN A 588 -7.92 54.98 -36.27
CA GLN A 588 -8.47 56.29 -36.66
C GLN A 588 -7.44 57.20 -37.36
N LEU A 589 -6.14 57.03 -37.07
CA LEU A 589 -5.06 57.83 -37.66
C LEU A 589 -4.43 57.24 -38.92
N LEU A 590 -4.51 55.92 -39.10
CA LEU A 590 -4.04 55.23 -40.30
C LEU A 590 -5.20 55.10 -41.30
N PRO A 591 -5.25 55.91 -42.38
CA PRO A 591 -6.25 55.70 -43.41
C PRO A 591 -6.07 54.30 -44.00
N SER A 592 -7.17 53.55 -44.11
CA SER A 592 -7.20 52.26 -44.77
C SER A 592 -6.52 52.35 -46.13
N ALA A 593 -5.47 51.57 -46.33
CA ALA A 593 -4.68 51.53 -47.57
C ALA A 593 -5.51 51.17 -48.83
N ASN A 594 -6.79 50.84 -48.67
CA ASN A 594 -7.74 50.62 -49.77
C ASN A 594 -8.37 51.90 -50.35
N ALA A 595 -8.12 53.09 -49.77
CA ALA A 595 -8.65 54.36 -50.32
C ALA A 595 -7.73 55.04 -51.36
N MET A 596 -6.51 54.53 -51.61
CA MET A 596 -5.60 55.07 -52.64
C MET A 596 -5.51 54.24 -53.93
N ALA A 597 -6.35 53.20 -54.10
CA ALA A 597 -6.43 52.43 -55.35
C ALA A 597 -7.54 52.91 -56.31
N SER A 598 -8.20 54.05 -56.04
CA SER A 598 -9.18 54.64 -56.93
C SER A 598 -9.00 56.17 -57.05
N ARG A 599 -7.87 56.59 -57.63
CA ARG A 599 -7.78 57.84 -58.40
C ARG A 599 -6.74 57.70 -59.51
#